data_AF-A0A7C6Z1H0-F1
#
_entry.id   AF-A0A7C6Z1H0-F1
#
_cell.length_a   1.000
_cell.length_b   1.000
_cell.length_c   1.000
_cell.angle_alpha   90.00
_cell.angle_beta   90.00
_cell.angle_gamma   90.00
#
_symmetry.space_group_name_H-M   'P 1'
#
loop_
_entity.id
_entity.type
_entity.pdbx_description
1 polymer ?
#
loop_
_entity_poly.entity_id
_entity_poly.type
_entity_poly.pdbx_seq_one_letter_code
_entity_poly.pdbx_strand_id
1 'polypeptide(L)' 'MKIKRITIWTILKVAFLSFMVLITVYPFIYMTSVSFSDKLSVMRNEVILFPKGFNIESYKI' A
#
# COMPACT_ATOMS: atom_id res chain seq x y z
N MET A 1 -8.01 -3.86 35.08
CA MET A 1 -7.98 -4.02 33.61
C MET A 1 -8.62 -5.37 33.28
N LYS A 2 -9.86 -5.41 32.78
CA LYS A 2 -10.57 -6.67 32.51
C LYS A 2 -10.04 -7.28 31.20
N ILE A 3 -9.46 -8.47 31.28
CA ILE A 3 -9.03 -9.24 30.10
C ILE A 3 -10.28 -9.66 29.33
N LYS A 4 -10.49 -9.09 28.15
CA LYS A 4 -11.63 -9.41 27.29
C LYS A 4 -11.35 -10.76 26.61
N ARG A 5 -12.26 -11.72 26.72
CA ARG A 5 -12.11 -13.01 26.01
C ARG A 5 -12.14 -12.74 24.51
N ILE A 6 -11.07 -13.14 23.81
CA ILE A 6 -11.01 -13.06 22.35
C ILE A 6 -11.86 -14.21 21.80
N THR A 7 -12.99 -13.88 21.19
CA THR A 7 -13.85 -14.83 20.50
C THR A 7 -13.45 -14.94 19.03
N ILE A 8 -13.70 -16.08 18.38
CA ILE A 8 -13.51 -16.28 16.94
C ILE A 8 -14.15 -15.17 16.09
N TRP A 9 -15.36 -14.71 16.48
CA TRP A 9 -16.05 -13.57 15.86
C TRP A 9 -15.27 -12.26 15.92
N THR A 10 -14.50 -12.05 16.98
CA THR A 10 -13.65 -10.87 17.11
C THR A 10 -12.47 -10.96 16.16
N ILE A 11 -11.85 -12.14 16.05
CA ILE A 11 -10.74 -12.39 15.13
C ILE A 11 -11.19 -12.17 13.68
N LEU A 12 -12.33 -12.75 13.28
CA LEU A 12 -12.87 -12.59 11.93
C LEU A 12 -13.16 -11.13 11.57
N LYS A 13 -13.78 -10.37 12.50
CA LYS A 13 -14.04 -8.94 12.29
C LYS A 13 -12.75 -8.14 12.14
N VAL A 14 -11.76 -8.38 13.01
CA VAL A 14 -10.46 -7.70 12.94
C VAL A 14 -9.74 -8.05 11.65
N ALA A 15 -9.72 -9.31 11.24
CA ALA A 15 -9.10 -9.74 9.98
C ALA A 15 -9.76 -9.08 8.76
N PHE A 16 -11.10 -9.03 8.72
CA PHE A 16 -11.83 -8.35 7.65
C PHE A 16 -11.54 -6.85 7.61
N LEU A 17 -11.56 -6.17 8.76
CA LEU A 17 -11.24 -4.73 8.82
C LEU A 17 -9.79 -4.45 8.42
N SER A 18 -8.84 -5.25 8.88
CA SER A 18 -7.43 -5.14 8.46
C SER A 18 -7.28 -5.33 6.95
N PHE A 19 -7.99 -6.30 6.36
CA PHE A 19 -7.99 -6.50 4.91
C PHE A 19 -8.56 -5.29 4.15
N MET A 20 -9.65 -4.70 4.65
CA MET A 20 -10.20 -3.47 4.07
C MET A 20 -9.19 -2.33 4.11
N VAL A 21 -8.48 -2.15 5.24
CA VAL A 21 -7.42 -1.15 5.37
C VAL A 21 -6.32 -1.38 4.34
N LEU A 22 -5.86 -2.62 4.15
CA LEU A 22 -4.84 -2.93 3.15
C LEU A 22 -5.26 -2.56 1.73
N ILE A 23 -6.52 -2.84 1.35
CA ILE A 23 -7.06 -2.46 0.04
C ILE A 23 -7.09 -0.94 -0.11
N THR A 24 -7.51 -0.21 0.93
CA THR A 24 -7.57 1.25 0.88
C THR A 24 -6.19 1.90 0.84
N VAL A 25 -5.20 1.33 1.53
CA VAL A 25 -3.83 1.85 1.58
C VAL A 25 -3.04 1.52 0.30
N TYR A 26 -3.33 0.41 -0.36
CA TYR A 26 -2.68 -0.02 -1.60
C TYR A 26 -2.55 1.07 -2.68
N PRO A 27 -3.61 1.80 -3.10
CA PRO A 27 -3.50 2.83 -4.12
C PRO A 27 -2.56 3.99 -3.72
N PHE A 28 -2.46 4.33 -2.43
CA PHE A 28 -1.54 5.36 -1.96
C PHE A 28 -0.08 4.91 -2.04
N ILE A 29 0.19 3.66 -1.67
CA ILE A 29 1.52 3.06 -1.81
C ILE A 29 1.91 2.98 -3.29
N TYR A 30 0.99 2.52 -4.14
CA TYR A 30 1.18 2.44 -5.59
C TYR A 30 1.53 3.81 -6.17
N MET A 31 0.75 4.85 -5.86
CA MET A 31 0.98 6.20 -6.37
C MET A 31 2.32 6.78 -5.90
N THR A 32 2.68 6.53 -4.63
CA THR A 32 3.97 6.94 -4.07
C THR A 32 5.12 6.25 -4.83
N SER A 33 5.02 4.93 -5.03
CA SER A 33 5.99 4.16 -5.80
C SER A 33 6.11 4.64 -7.24
N VAL A 34 5.00 4.96 -7.91
CA VAL A 34 5.00 5.54 -9.26
C VAL A 34 5.69 6.91 -9.29
N SER A 35 5.44 7.76 -8.30
CA SER A 35 6.03 9.10 -8.24
C SER A 35 7.56 9.09 -8.10
N PHE A 36 8.10 8.07 -7.43
CA PHE A 36 9.54 7.83 -7.28
C PHE A 36 10.15 6.91 -8.34
N SER A 37 9.38 6.43 -9.32
CA SER A 37 9.87 5.52 -10.36
C SER A 37 10.29 6.27 -11.62
N ASP A 38 11.20 5.68 -12.40
CA ASP A 38 11.56 6.22 -13.70
C ASP A 38 10.39 6.14 -14.68
N LYS A 39 10.27 7.15 -15.56
CA LYS A 39 9.16 7.27 -16.52
C LYS A 39 9.01 6.02 -17.40
N LEU A 40 10.12 5.38 -17.79
CA LEU A 40 10.07 4.21 -18.65
C LEU A 40 9.49 2.99 -17.92
N SER A 41 9.89 2.73 -16.67
CA SER A 41 9.31 1.66 -15.85
C SER A 41 7.84 1.88 -15.53
N VAL A 42 7.41 3.13 -15.34
CA VAL A 42 5.98 3.50 -15.18
C VAL A 42 5.21 3.23 -16.48
N MET A 43 5.73 3.66 -17.63
CA MET A 43 5.10 3.45 -18.94
C MET A 43 5.01 1.97 -19.32
N ARG A 44 5.97 1.14 -18.90
CA ARG A 44 5.93 -0.32 -19.08
C ARG A 44 5.04 -1.04 -18.06
N ASN A 45 4.40 -0.31 -17.15
CA ASN A 45 3.53 -0.86 -16.10
C ASN A 45 4.26 -1.87 -15.19
N GLU A 46 5.55 -1.65 -14.93
CA GLU A 46 6.41 -2.54 -14.12
C GLU A 46 6.39 -2.19 -12.62
N VAL A 47 5.78 -1.06 -12.26
CA VAL A 47 5.62 -0.59 -10.88
C VAL A 47 4.35 -1.19 -10.29
N ILE A 48 4.46 -1.86 -9.14
CA ILE A 48 3.32 -2.53 -8.47
C ILE A 48 3.24 -2.12 -7.00
N LEU A 49 4.25 -2.44 -6.19
CA LEU A 49 4.29 -2.09 -4.77
C LEU A 49 5.48 -1.20 -4.41
N PHE A 50 6.61 -1.42 -5.08
CA PHE A 50 7.86 -0.72 -4.83
C PHE A 50 8.28 0.09 -6.05
N PRO A 51 8.98 1.21 -5.84
CA PRO A 51 9.48 2.01 -6.95
C PRO A 51 10.48 1.21 -7.79
N LYS A 52 10.47 1.45 -9.10
CA LYS A 52 11.41 0.87 -10.07
C LYS A 52 12.21 2.02 -10.70
N GLY A 53 13.53 1.84 -10.76
CA GLY A 53 14.47 2.86 -11.22
C GLY A 53 14.28 4.19 -10.49
N PHE A 54 14.65 4.22 -9.20
CA PHE A 54 14.41 5.35 -8.31
C PHE A 54 14.82 6.68 -8.94
N ASN A 55 13.84 7.57 -9.12
CA ASN A 55 13.98 8.82 -9.83
C ASN A 55 13.20 9.94 -9.11
N ILE A 56 13.87 11.04 -8.79
CA ILE A 56 13.29 12.22 -8.12
C ILE A 56 13.12 13.39 -9.10
N GLU A 57 13.50 13.24 -10.37
CA GLU A 57 13.30 14.27 -11.41
C GLU A 57 11.84 14.70 -11.53
N SER A 58 10.88 13.81 -11.23
CA SER A 58 9.44 14.12 -11.19
C SER A 58 9.04 15.21 -10.19
N TYR A 59 9.90 15.51 -9.21
CA TYR A 59 9.67 16.52 -8.17
C TYR A 59 10.44 17.82 -8.42
N LYS A 60 11.31 17.87 -9.43
CA LYS A 60 12.01 19.10 -9.80
C LYS A 60 11.06 19.95 -10.65
N ILE A 61 10.80 21.17 -10.17
CA ILE A 61 10.00 22.20 -10.86
C ILE A 61 10.84 22.82 -11.98
#